data_AF-A0A6J5F811-F1
#
_entry.id   AF-A0A6J5F811-F1
#
_cell.length_a   1.000
_cell.length_b   1.000
_cell.length_c   1.000
_cell.angle_alpha   90.00
_cell.angle_beta   90.00
_cell.angle_gamma   90.00
#
_symmetry.space_group_name_H-M   'P 1'
#
loop_
_entity.id
_entity.type
_entity.pdbx_description
1 polymer ?
#
loop_
_entity_poly.entity_id
_entity_poly.type
_entity_poly.pdbx_seq_one_letter_code
_entity_poly.pdbx_strand_id
1 'polypeptide(L)'
;MLDLSLFRYPRFIGVQVLPIATCYCYIVLLVVLPSRFVGVDGYSEIDAGMLMLPLSAPMLVVPLAAATLTRWMSAGAISGIGLLIAAAGLYWLMTALSHGASHAVIAPLLTIGFGAAMPWGLMDGLSVSVVPKERAGMATGIFSTTRVAGECIALATVSAIMAVSRRSSRSG
;
A
#
# COMPACT_ATOMS: atom_id res chain seq x y z
N MET A 1 17.99 -19.89 -15.63
CA MET A 1 18.50 -18.50 -15.65
C MET A 1 17.31 -17.57 -15.86
N LEU A 2 17.27 -16.45 -15.15
CA LEU A 2 16.13 -15.52 -15.13
C LEU A 2 15.91 -14.93 -16.52
N ASP A 3 14.74 -15.16 -17.11
CA ASP A 3 14.47 -14.71 -18.48
C ASP A 3 14.10 -13.23 -18.50
N LEU A 4 15.07 -12.39 -18.86
CA LEU A 4 14.92 -10.93 -18.94
C LEU A 4 13.95 -10.48 -20.04
N SER A 5 13.54 -11.37 -20.95
CA SER A 5 12.47 -11.07 -21.93
C SER A 5 11.13 -10.76 -21.26
N LEU A 6 10.93 -11.16 -20.00
CA LEU A 6 9.73 -10.84 -19.23
C LEU A 6 9.56 -9.32 -19.01
N PHE A 7 10.65 -8.57 -18.84
CA PHE A 7 10.59 -7.11 -18.70
C PHE A 7 10.22 -6.38 -20.00
N ARG A 8 10.26 -7.07 -21.14
CA ARG A 8 9.80 -6.51 -22.43
C ARG A 8 8.28 -6.39 -22.51
N TYR A 9 7.54 -7.05 -21.63
CA TYR A 9 6.09 -6.95 -21.56
C TYR A 9 5.67 -5.77 -20.66
N PRO A 10 5.04 -4.71 -21.20
CA PRO A 10 4.61 -3.56 -20.40
C PRO A 10 3.60 -3.94 -19.31
N ARG A 11 2.84 -5.03 -19.52
CA ARG A 11 1.94 -5.60 -18.51
C ARG A 11 2.70 -6.19 -17.32
N PHE A 12 3.86 -6.79 -17.55
CA PHE A 12 4.71 -7.32 -16.49
C PHE A 12 5.27 -6.19 -15.62
N ILE A 13 5.73 -5.09 -16.24
CA ILE A 13 6.16 -3.89 -15.51
C ILE A 13 5.01 -3.33 -14.67
N GLY A 14 3.80 -3.21 -15.24
CA GLY A 14 2.63 -2.73 -14.51
C GLY A 14 2.33 -3.58 -13.27
N VAL A 15 2.45 -4.90 -13.36
CA VAL A 15 2.28 -5.80 -12.21
C VAL A 15 3.34 -5.58 -11.14
N GLN A 16 4.59 -5.29 -11.50
CA GLN A 16 5.66 -4.98 -10.53
C GLN A 16 5.46 -3.64 -9.82
N VAL A 17 4.77 -2.67 -10.44
CA VAL A 17 4.48 -1.35 -9.84
C VAL A 17 3.40 -1.45 -8.76
N LEU A 18 2.42 -2.35 -8.94
CA LEU A 18 1.35 -2.55 -7.96
C LEU A 18 1.85 -2.74 -6.52
N PRO A 19 2.77 -3.67 -6.20
CA PRO A 19 3.23 -3.90 -4.83
C PRO A 19 3.99 -2.73 -4.26
N ILE A 20 4.74 -2.02 -5.10
CA ILE A 20 5.45 -0.82 -4.67
C ILE A 20 4.45 0.27 -4.31
N ALA A 21 3.46 0.54 -5.17
CA ALA A 21 2.42 1.54 -4.91
C ALA A 21 1.59 1.21 -3.66
N THR A 22 1.13 -0.04 -3.55
CA THR A 22 0.37 -0.53 -2.38
C THR A 22 1.21 -0.43 -1.10
N CYS A 23 2.50 -0.73 -1.17
CA CYS A 23 3.39 -0.56 -0.02
C CYS A 23 3.44 0.90 0.44
N TYR A 24 3.66 1.85 -0.48
CA TYR A 24 3.74 3.27 -0.14
C TYR A 24 2.44 3.82 0.43
N CYS A 25 1.28 3.40 -0.09
CA CYS A 25 0.00 3.92 0.38
C CYS A 25 -0.53 3.22 1.64
N TYR A 26 -0.07 2.01 1.96
CA TYR A 26 -0.62 1.21 3.06
C TYR A 26 0.43 0.79 4.09
N ILE A 27 1.45 0.03 3.69
CA ILE A 27 2.43 -0.55 4.61
C ILE A 27 3.23 0.55 5.33
N VAL A 28 3.65 1.58 4.59
CA VAL A 28 4.34 2.74 5.19
C VAL A 28 3.45 3.42 6.24
N LEU A 29 2.15 3.58 5.99
CA LEU A 29 1.23 4.19 6.95
C LEU A 29 1.08 3.35 8.22
N LEU A 30 1.02 2.02 8.10
CA LEU A 30 0.95 1.13 9.26
C LEU A 30 2.15 1.27 10.20
N VAL A 31 3.31 1.67 9.69
CA VAL A 31 4.50 1.90 10.50
C VAL A 31 4.54 3.35 11.03
N VAL A 32 4.24 4.32 10.18
CA VAL A 32 4.41 5.74 10.51
C VAL A 32 3.28 6.29 11.38
N LEU A 33 2.02 5.95 11.10
CA LEU A 33 0.87 6.55 11.81
C LEU A 33 0.82 6.21 13.29
N PRO A 34 1.02 4.95 13.75
CA PRO A 34 1.07 4.66 15.17
C PRO A 34 2.17 5.45 15.88
N SER A 35 3.35 5.54 15.25
CA SER A 35 4.46 6.31 15.80
C SER A 35 4.17 7.81 15.92
N ARG A 36 3.33 8.35 15.03
CA ARG A 36 2.85 9.73 15.07
C ARG A 36 1.78 9.92 16.16
N PHE A 37 0.77 9.05 16.20
CA PHE A 37 -0.32 9.15 17.17
C PHE A 37 0.18 9.07 18.61
N VAL A 38 1.07 8.12 18.90
CA VAL A 38 1.65 7.96 20.25
C VAL A 38 2.73 9.02 20.51
N GLY A 39 3.64 9.24 19.56
CA GLY A 39 4.84 10.04 19.79
C GLY A 39 4.69 11.55 19.58
N VAL A 40 3.71 12.00 18.80
CA VAL A 40 3.50 13.42 18.46
C VAL A 40 2.16 13.91 19.00
N ASP A 41 1.09 13.16 18.73
CA ASP A 41 -0.27 13.57 19.10
C ASP A 41 -0.65 13.17 20.55
N GLY A 42 0.18 12.37 21.22
CA GLY A 42 0.03 12.02 22.64
C GLY A 42 -1.08 11.02 22.95
N TYR A 43 -1.58 10.28 21.95
CA TYR A 43 -2.56 9.22 22.17
C TYR A 43 -1.98 8.04 22.96
N SER A 44 -2.85 7.36 23.70
CA SER A 44 -2.53 6.04 24.27
C SER A 44 -2.26 5.02 23.17
N GLU A 45 -1.44 4.01 23.45
CA GLU A 45 -1.16 2.89 22.54
C GLU A 45 -2.45 2.17 22.12
N ILE A 46 -3.41 2.06 23.04
CA ILE A 46 -4.72 1.44 22.79
C ILE A 46 -5.53 2.29 21.80
N ASP A 47 -5.59 3.59 22.02
CA ASP A 47 -6.36 4.51 21.16
C ASP A 47 -5.76 4.59 19.75
N ALA A 48 -4.42 4.62 19.65
CA ALA A 48 -3.72 4.55 18.38
C ALA A 48 -4.03 3.24 17.64
N GLY A 49 -4.07 2.12 18.35
CA GLY A 49 -4.50 0.82 17.80
C GLY A 49 -5.95 0.84 17.29
N MET A 50 -6.87 1.43 18.06
CA MET A 50 -8.27 1.60 17.64
C MET A 50 -8.39 2.48 16.39
N LEU A 51 -7.60 3.55 16.29
CA LEU A 51 -7.56 4.42 15.11
C LEU A 51 -6.94 3.75 13.88
N MET A 52 -6.20 2.65 14.03
CA MET A 52 -5.67 1.84 12.93
C MET A 52 -6.66 0.79 12.40
N LEU A 53 -7.69 0.43 13.18
CA LEU A 53 -8.72 -0.52 12.73
C LEU A 53 -9.41 -0.11 11.42
N PRO A 54 -9.79 1.15 11.19
CA PRO A 54 -10.45 1.56 9.95
C PRO A 54 -9.54 1.43 8.73
N LEU A 55 -8.21 1.49 8.89
CA LEU A 55 -7.27 1.24 7.80
C LEU A 55 -7.26 -0.25 7.41
N SER A 56 -7.30 -1.15 8.39
CA SER A 56 -7.21 -2.61 8.19
C SER A 56 -8.55 -3.29 7.92
N ALA A 57 -9.67 -2.74 8.39
CA ALA A 57 -10.99 -3.35 8.28
C ALA A 57 -11.41 -3.64 6.82
N PRO A 58 -11.18 -2.76 5.83
CA PRO A 58 -11.48 -3.05 4.43
C PRO A 58 -10.72 -4.26 3.87
N MET A 59 -9.52 -4.55 4.39
CA MET A 59 -8.70 -5.69 3.92
C MET A 59 -9.34 -7.05 4.18
N LEU A 60 -10.31 -7.15 5.11
CA LEU A 60 -11.02 -8.42 5.34
C LEU A 60 -12.02 -8.74 4.24
N VAL A 61 -12.65 -7.73 3.62
CA VAL A 61 -13.83 -7.91 2.77
C VAL A 61 -13.55 -7.51 1.32
N VAL A 62 -12.84 -6.41 1.13
CA VAL A 62 -12.60 -5.82 -0.21
C VAL A 62 -11.80 -6.74 -1.13
N PRO A 63 -10.78 -7.50 -0.68
CA PRO A 63 -10.06 -8.42 -1.58
C PRO A 63 -10.98 -9.48 -2.20
N LEU A 64 -11.94 -10.02 -1.43
CA LEU A 64 -12.93 -10.98 -1.93
C LEU A 64 -13.86 -10.30 -2.94
N ALA A 65 -14.34 -9.09 -2.63
CA ALA A 65 -15.17 -8.33 -3.55
C ALA A 65 -14.42 -8.00 -4.85
N ALA A 66 -13.15 -7.59 -4.75
CA ALA A 66 -12.29 -7.31 -5.91
C ALA A 66 -12.11 -8.54 -6.79
N ALA A 67 -11.93 -9.73 -6.19
CA ALA A 67 -11.88 -10.99 -6.93
C ALA A 67 -13.18 -11.25 -7.70
N THR A 68 -14.36 -11.04 -7.09
CA THR A 68 -15.65 -11.19 -7.81
C THR A 68 -15.83 -10.15 -8.91
N LEU A 69 -15.31 -8.94 -8.72
CA LEU A 69 -15.41 -7.83 -9.66
C LEU A 69 -14.63 -8.11 -10.96
N THR A 70 -13.62 -8.99 -10.91
CA THR A 70 -12.86 -9.43 -12.09
C THR A 70 -13.71 -10.12 -13.17
N ARG A 71 -14.92 -10.57 -12.82
CA ARG A 71 -15.89 -11.13 -13.79
C ARG A 71 -16.45 -10.08 -14.74
N TRP A 72 -16.45 -8.81 -14.34
CA TRP A 72 -17.00 -7.70 -15.13
C TRP A 72 -15.93 -6.72 -15.62
N MET A 73 -14.80 -6.61 -14.92
CA MET A 73 -13.71 -5.69 -15.25
C MET A 73 -12.35 -6.38 -15.22
N SER A 74 -11.38 -5.89 -16.00
CA SER A 74 -10.02 -6.44 -15.93
C SER A 74 -9.38 -6.18 -14.56
N ALA A 75 -8.63 -7.16 -14.03
CA ALA A 75 -7.94 -7.03 -12.75
C ALA A 75 -6.93 -5.86 -12.71
N GLY A 76 -6.37 -5.49 -13.86
CA GLY A 76 -5.53 -4.29 -14.00
C GLY A 76 -6.32 -2.99 -13.81
N ALA A 77 -7.52 -2.89 -14.39
CA ALA A 77 -8.39 -1.73 -14.21
C ALA A 77 -8.88 -1.60 -12.76
N ILE A 78 -9.28 -2.70 -12.13
CA ILE A 78 -9.69 -2.73 -10.72
C ILE A 78 -8.54 -2.26 -9.81
N SER A 79 -7.33 -2.79 -10.03
CA SER A 79 -6.13 -2.38 -9.31
C SER A 79 -5.82 -0.89 -9.52
N GLY A 80 -5.93 -0.40 -10.75
CA GLY A 80 -5.71 1.02 -11.06
C GLY A 80 -6.72 1.94 -10.37
N ILE A 81 -8.00 1.60 -10.38
CA ILE A 81 -9.05 2.33 -9.67
C ILE A 81 -8.80 2.31 -8.16
N GLY A 82 -8.44 1.15 -7.60
CA GLY A 82 -8.09 1.02 -6.19
C GLY A 82 -6.92 1.93 -5.79
N LEU A 83 -5.86 1.97 -6.60
CA LEU A 83 -4.73 2.88 -6.36
C LEU A 83 -5.11 4.35 -6.46
N LEU A 84 -6.00 4.74 -7.38
CA LEU A 84 -6.52 6.11 -7.46
C LEU A 84 -7.35 6.47 -6.22
N ILE A 85 -8.18 5.56 -5.72
CA ILE A 85 -8.93 5.73 -4.47
C ILE A 85 -7.97 5.87 -3.29
N ALA A 86 -6.94 5.03 -3.22
CA ALA A 86 -5.92 5.12 -2.16
C ALA A 86 -5.15 6.45 -2.22
N ALA A 87 -4.82 6.94 -3.43
CA ALA A 87 -4.18 8.25 -3.61
C ALA A 87 -5.08 9.40 -3.17
N ALA A 88 -6.39 9.35 -3.49
CA ALA A 88 -7.36 10.32 -2.99
C ALA A 88 -7.49 10.27 -1.47
N GLY A 89 -7.51 9.07 -0.89
CA GLY A 89 -7.52 8.87 0.55
C GLY A 89 -6.26 9.41 1.24
N LEU A 90 -5.08 9.23 0.65
CA LEU A 90 -3.82 9.81 1.13
C LEU A 90 -3.85 11.34 1.12
N TYR A 91 -4.33 11.94 0.03
CA TYR A 91 -4.50 13.39 -0.07
C TYR A 91 -5.48 13.90 0.99
N TRP A 92 -6.60 13.19 1.19
CA TRP A 92 -7.55 13.52 2.24
C TRP A 92 -6.95 13.38 3.64
N LEU A 93 -6.18 12.32 3.90
CA LEU A 93 -5.47 12.13 5.17
C LEU A 93 -4.51 13.27 5.46
N MET A 94 -3.78 13.75 4.44
CA MET A 94 -2.89 14.90 4.57
C MET A 94 -3.64 16.14 5.08
N THR A 95 -4.82 16.42 4.52
CA THR A 95 -5.66 17.56 4.95
C THR A 95 -6.35 17.36 6.30
N ALA A 96 -6.64 16.12 6.69
CA ALA A 96 -7.18 15.80 8.00
C ALA A 96 -6.13 15.99 9.10
N LEU A 97 -4.88 15.57 8.84
CA LEU A 97 -3.77 15.66 9.78
C LEU A 97 -3.20 17.08 9.93
N SER A 98 -3.47 18.01 9.01
CA SER A 98 -3.03 19.40 9.14
C SER A 98 -3.80 20.19 10.21
N HIS A 99 -4.98 19.71 10.61
CA HIS A 99 -5.79 20.30 11.69
C HIS A 99 -5.57 19.63 13.06
N GLY A 100 -4.59 18.72 13.17
CA GLY A 100 -4.34 17.88 14.34
C GLY A 100 -5.00 16.51 14.22
N ALA A 101 -4.50 15.53 14.97
CA ALA A 101 -5.11 14.20 15.01
C ALA A 101 -6.45 14.27 15.76
N SER A 102 -7.52 13.94 15.05
CA SER A 102 -8.88 13.81 15.57
C SER A 102 -9.57 12.63 14.88
N HIS A 103 -10.79 12.29 15.28
CA HIS A 103 -11.60 11.26 14.62
C HIS A 103 -11.85 11.53 13.12
N ALA A 104 -11.53 12.74 12.61
CA ALA A 104 -11.55 13.05 11.19
C ALA A 104 -10.60 12.18 10.35
N VAL A 105 -9.60 11.52 10.95
CA VAL A 105 -8.70 10.60 10.23
C VAL A 105 -9.35 9.25 9.88
N ILE A 106 -10.49 8.90 10.49
CA ILE A 106 -11.14 7.60 10.29
C ILE A 106 -11.62 7.42 8.84
N ALA A 107 -12.30 8.43 8.28
CA ALA A 107 -12.81 8.40 6.91
C ALA A 107 -11.69 8.27 5.84
N PRO A 108 -10.60 9.06 5.89
CA PRO A 108 -9.50 8.87 4.94
C PRO A 108 -8.78 7.53 5.16
N LEU A 109 -8.61 7.05 6.39
CA LEU A 109 -8.02 5.72 6.65
C LEU A 109 -8.84 4.58 6.03
N LEU A 110 -10.18 4.62 6.16
CA LEU A 110 -11.08 3.68 5.49
C LEU A 110 -10.93 3.75 3.97
N THR A 111 -10.84 4.95 3.42
CA THR A 111 -10.71 5.17 1.98
C THR A 111 -9.40 4.59 1.45
N ILE A 112 -8.29 4.80 2.18
CA ILE A 112 -6.98 4.23 1.85
C ILE A 112 -7.02 2.71 1.92
N GLY A 113 -7.53 2.15 3.03
CA GLY A 113 -7.68 0.71 3.20
C GLY A 113 -8.50 0.07 2.10
N PHE A 114 -9.63 0.69 1.74
CA PHE A 114 -10.50 0.22 0.66
C PHE A 114 -9.78 0.25 -0.70
N GLY A 115 -9.10 1.35 -1.02
CA GLY A 115 -8.35 1.48 -2.27
C GLY A 115 -7.18 0.50 -2.38
N ALA A 116 -6.40 0.34 -1.30
CA ALA A 116 -5.25 -0.54 -1.25
C ALA A 116 -5.63 -2.04 -1.23
N ALA A 117 -6.81 -2.38 -0.72
CA ALA A 117 -7.26 -3.77 -0.62
C ALA A 117 -7.62 -4.38 -1.97
N MET A 118 -8.05 -3.56 -2.94
CA MET A 118 -8.36 -4.03 -4.30
C MET A 118 -7.15 -4.66 -4.99
N PRO A 119 -6.01 -3.97 -5.18
CA PRO A 119 -4.83 -4.60 -5.78
C PRO A 119 -4.35 -5.77 -4.92
N TRP A 120 -4.38 -5.65 -3.59
CA TRP A 120 -3.90 -6.70 -2.68
C TRP A 120 -4.53 -8.07 -2.96
N GLY A 121 -5.84 -8.12 -3.23
CA GLY A 121 -6.54 -9.37 -3.55
C GLY A 121 -6.28 -9.94 -4.96
N LEU A 122 -5.67 -9.16 -5.85
CA LEU A 122 -5.55 -9.48 -7.28
C LEU A 122 -4.10 -9.69 -7.74
N MET A 123 -3.14 -9.15 -7.00
CA MET A 123 -1.73 -9.08 -7.39
C MET A 123 -1.08 -10.44 -7.65
N ASP A 124 -1.34 -11.43 -6.80
CA ASP A 124 -0.72 -12.75 -6.96
C ASP A 124 -1.22 -13.44 -8.24
N GLY A 125 -2.53 -13.37 -8.51
CA GLY A 125 -3.12 -13.89 -9.76
C GLY A 125 -2.69 -13.09 -11.00
N LEU A 126 -2.52 -11.77 -10.86
CA LEU A 126 -1.98 -10.92 -11.93
C LEU A 126 -0.54 -11.28 -12.28
N SER A 127 0.30 -11.62 -11.30
CA SER A 127 1.70 -12.02 -11.53
C SER A 127 1.83 -13.28 -12.39
N VAL A 128 0.92 -14.24 -12.21
CA VAL A 128 0.92 -15.52 -12.93
C VAL A 128 0.27 -15.38 -14.31
N SER A 129 -0.78 -14.57 -14.43
CA SER A 129 -1.59 -14.47 -15.66
C SER A 129 -0.92 -13.68 -16.80
N VAL A 130 0.10 -12.88 -16.51
CA VAL A 130 0.80 -12.05 -17.53
C VAL A 130 1.92 -12.79 -18.26
N VAL A 131 2.23 -14.03 -17.88
CA VAL A 131 3.30 -14.84 -18.48
C VAL A 131 2.80 -16.22 -18.93
N PRO A 132 3.48 -16.87 -19.89
CA PRO A 132 3.21 -18.27 -20.23
C PRO A 132 3.36 -19.18 -19.00
N LYS A 133 2.57 -20.27 -18.93
CA LYS A 133 2.50 -21.17 -17.76
C LYS A 133 3.87 -21.75 -17.39
N GLU A 134 4.70 -21.99 -18.40
CA GLU A 134 6.06 -22.53 -18.26
C GLU A 134 7.01 -21.55 -17.54
N ARG A 135 6.63 -20.26 -17.47
CA ARG A 135 7.40 -19.16 -16.87
C ARG A 135 6.73 -18.56 -15.63
N ALA A 136 5.58 -19.08 -15.22
CA ALA A 136 4.81 -18.60 -14.07
C ALA A 136 5.64 -18.55 -12.78
N GLY A 137 6.40 -19.62 -12.51
CA GLY A 137 7.26 -19.66 -11.32
C GLY A 137 8.33 -18.56 -11.28
N MET A 138 8.90 -18.21 -12.44
CA MET A 138 9.86 -17.09 -12.52
C MET A 138 9.18 -15.74 -12.28
N ALA A 139 8.00 -15.52 -12.88
CA ALA A 139 7.25 -14.27 -12.70
C ALA A 139 6.84 -14.05 -11.24
N THR A 140 6.28 -15.07 -10.58
CA THR A 140 5.93 -14.99 -9.16
C THR A 140 7.17 -14.78 -8.28
N GLY A 141 8.29 -15.43 -8.60
CA GLY A 141 9.54 -15.22 -7.87
C GLY A 141 10.04 -13.77 -7.95
N ILE A 142 10.05 -13.18 -9.16
CA ILE A 142 10.42 -11.77 -9.37
C ILE A 142 9.42 -10.84 -8.67
N PHE A 143 8.12 -11.14 -8.74
CA PHE A 143 7.06 -10.39 -8.09
C PHE A 143 7.24 -10.33 -6.57
N SER A 144 7.32 -11.48 -5.91
CA SER A 144 7.50 -11.57 -4.46
C SER A 144 8.81 -10.91 -4.00
N THR A 145 9.89 -11.11 -4.75
CA THR A 145 11.18 -10.46 -4.45
C THR A 145 11.07 -8.94 -4.55
N THR A 146 10.46 -8.43 -5.62
CA THR A 146 10.27 -6.99 -5.84
C THR A 146 9.37 -6.39 -4.77
N ARG A 147 8.31 -7.11 -4.39
CA ARG A 147 7.40 -6.71 -3.31
C ARG A 147 8.15 -6.53 -1.99
N VAL A 148 8.84 -7.57 -1.52
CA VAL A 148 9.55 -7.53 -0.23
C VAL A 148 10.71 -6.53 -0.27
N ALA A 149 11.48 -6.49 -1.36
CA ALA A 149 12.55 -5.51 -1.52
C ALA A 149 12.00 -4.07 -1.53
N GLY A 150 10.88 -3.85 -2.22
CA GLY A 150 10.19 -2.56 -2.26
C GLY A 150 9.69 -2.13 -0.88
N GLU A 151 9.12 -3.06 -0.11
CA GLU A 151 8.70 -2.83 1.28
C GLU A 151 9.87 -2.39 2.16
N CYS A 152 10.99 -3.13 2.10
CA CYS A 152 12.21 -2.78 2.83
C CYS A 152 12.76 -1.40 2.45
N ILE A 153 12.86 -1.11 1.15
CA ILE A 153 13.40 0.16 0.64
C ILE A 153 12.49 1.33 1.06
N ALA A 154 11.17 1.18 0.92
CA ALA A 154 10.21 2.21 1.28
C ALA A 154 10.28 2.53 2.77
N LEU A 155 10.27 1.51 3.63
CA LEU A 155 10.36 1.68 5.08
C LEU A 155 11.70 2.30 5.50
N ALA A 156 12.81 1.85 4.92
CA ALA A 156 14.13 2.42 5.20
C ALA A 156 14.20 3.91 4.80
N THR A 157 13.68 4.25 3.62
CA THR A 157 13.67 5.63 3.11
C THR A 157 12.84 6.54 4.01
N VAL A 158 11.61 6.14 4.34
CA VAL A 158 10.71 6.92 5.18
C VAL A 158 11.26 7.07 6.60
N SER A 159 11.81 5.99 7.16
CA SER A 159 12.44 6.02 8.49
C SER A 159 13.64 6.97 8.52
N ALA A 160 14.48 6.96 7.47
CA ALA A 160 15.62 7.86 7.34
C ALA A 160 15.18 9.34 7.27
N ILE A 161 14.14 9.64 6.48
CA ILE A 161 13.57 11.00 6.38
C ILE A 161 13.03 11.46 7.74
N MET A 162 12.31 10.60 8.45
CA MET A 162 11.80 10.92 9.80
C MET A 162 12.95 11.16 10.80
N ALA A 163 13.99 10.34 10.75
CA ALA A 163 15.16 10.48 11.62
C ALA A 163 15.92 11.81 11.38
N VAL A 164 16.11 12.19 10.11
CA VAL A 164 16.73 13.47 9.74
C VAL A 164 15.87 14.66 10.19
N SER A 165 14.56 14.59 9.96
CA SER A 165 13.62 15.66 10.35
C SER A 165 13.62 15.90 11.87
N ARG A 166 13.68 14.83 12.67
CA ARG A 166 13.77 14.92 14.14
C ARG A 166 15.08 15.54 14.62
N ARG A 167 16.20 15.28 13.94
CA ARG A 167 17.49 15.90 14.30
C ARG A 167 17.50 17.40 14.03
N SER A 168 16.94 17.82 12.89
CA SER A 168 16.85 19.25 12.53
C SER A 168 16.01 20.06 13.51
N SER A 169 14.95 19.47 14.09
CA SER A 169 14.11 20.14 15.09
C SER A 169 14.75 20.24 16.48
N ARG A 170 15.85 19.52 16.73
CA ARG A 170 16.53 19.47 18.02
C ARG A 170 17.78 20.38 18.07
N SER A 171 18.13 21.00 16.94
CA SER A 171 19.30 21.85 16.76
C SER A 171 18.96 23.33 16.55
N GLY A 172 17.70 23.73 16.71
CA GLY A 172 17.24 25.13 16.74
C GLY A 172 16.59 25.44 18.07
#